data_AF-A0ABD5RNW8-F1
#
_entry.id   AF-A0ABD5RNW8-F1
#
_cell.length_a   1.000
_cell.length_b   1.000
_cell.length_c   1.000
_cell.angle_alpha   90.00
_cell.angle_beta   90.00
_cell.angle_gamma   90.00
#
_symmetry.space_group_name_H-M   'P 1'
#
loop_
_entity.id
_entity.type
_entity.pdbx_description
1 polymer ?
#
loop_
_entity_poly.entity_id
_entity_poly.type
_entity_poly.pdbx_seq_one_letter_code
_entity_poly.pdbx_strand_id
1 'polypeptide(L)'
;MREGEPWSLATVRAVGEATGRDPLHLPEALYDVMDPDALDGLFVAAGTPVNGSGCVSFEFCGCAVTVYSDRTVVVARLHPE
;
A
#
# COMPACT_ATOMS: atom_id res chain seq x y z
N MET A 1 4.71 -16.07 -16.59
CA MET A 1 4.78 -14.60 -16.43
C MET A 1 5.57 -14.35 -15.16
N ARG A 2 6.46 -13.35 -15.10
CA ARG A 2 7.09 -13.04 -13.82
C ARG A 2 5.98 -12.43 -12.97
N GLU A 3 5.42 -13.20 -12.06
CA GLU A 3 4.57 -12.68 -10.99
C GLU A 3 5.48 -11.74 -10.19
N GLY A 4 5.51 -10.48 -10.63
CA GLY A 4 6.04 -9.41 -9.79
C GLY A 4 5.22 -9.43 -8.52
N GLU A 5 5.88 -9.29 -7.39
CA GLU A 5 5.24 -9.32 -6.07
C GLU A 5 3.94 -8.50 -6.05
N PRO A 6 2.83 -9.03 -5.50
CA PRO A 6 1.53 -8.36 -5.45
C PRO A 6 1.64 -6.97 -4.83
N TRP A 7 0.86 -6.01 -5.33
CA TRP A 7 0.87 -4.64 -4.80
C TRP A 7 0.45 -4.58 -3.34
N SER A 8 -0.44 -5.49 -2.94
CA SER A 8 -0.82 -5.71 -1.54
C SER A 8 0.36 -6.07 -0.65
N LEU A 9 1.19 -7.02 -1.07
CA LEU A 9 2.34 -7.46 -0.29
C LEU A 9 3.41 -6.36 -0.21
N ALA A 10 3.69 -5.66 -1.32
CA ALA A 10 4.60 -4.52 -1.34
C ALA A 10 4.13 -3.39 -0.41
N THR A 11 2.81 -3.12 -0.39
CA THR A 11 2.21 -2.09 0.47
C THR A 11 2.34 -2.46 1.94
N VAL A 12 1.96 -3.67 2.33
CA VAL A 12 2.05 -4.16 3.73
C VAL A 12 3.50 -4.16 4.21
N ARG A 13 4.44 -4.58 3.36
CA ARG A 13 5.87 -4.57 3.67
C ARG A 13 6.40 -3.15 3.89
N ALA A 14 6.07 -2.21 3.01
CA ALA A 14 6.50 -0.83 3.11
C ALA A 14 5.91 -0.13 4.35
N VAL A 15 4.64 -0.40 4.69
CA VAL A 15 4.04 0.09 5.93
C VAL A 15 4.75 -0.49 7.15
N GLY A 16 5.02 -1.79 7.17
CA GLY A 16 5.76 -2.43 8.26
C GLY A 16 7.12 -1.77 8.48
N GLU A 17 7.90 -1.60 7.40
CA GLU A 17 9.20 -0.92 7.45
C GLU A 17 9.08 0.53 7.93
N ALA A 18 8.11 1.30 7.43
CA ALA A 18 7.94 2.69 7.83
C ALA A 18 7.41 2.87 9.27
N THR A 19 6.60 1.92 9.76
CA THR A 19 6.08 1.94 11.13
C THR A 19 7.01 1.25 12.13
N GLY A 20 8.07 0.60 11.65
CA GLY A 20 8.98 -0.22 12.46
C GLY A 20 8.32 -1.48 13.03
N ARG A 21 7.23 -1.94 12.40
CA ARG A 21 6.47 -3.11 12.83
C ARG A 21 6.65 -4.24 11.82
N ASP A 22 6.62 -5.48 12.31
CA ASP A 22 6.57 -6.62 11.41
C ASP A 22 5.26 -6.55 10.62
N PRO A 23 5.30 -6.67 9.28
CA PRO A 23 4.09 -6.67 8.46
C PRO A 23 3.06 -7.76 8.87
N LEU A 24 3.50 -8.85 9.51
CA LEU A 24 2.65 -9.90 10.07
C LEU A 24 2.10 -9.58 11.47
N HIS A 25 2.66 -8.59 12.16
CA HIS A 25 2.25 -8.13 13.50
C HIS A 25 1.73 -6.69 13.49
N LEU A 26 1.23 -6.21 12.36
CA LEU A 26 0.50 -4.95 12.31
C LEU A 26 -0.78 -5.06 13.16
N PRO A 27 -1.12 -4.04 13.95
CA PRO A 27 -2.31 -4.08 14.82
C PRO A 27 -3.62 -4.12 14.04
N GLU A 28 -3.62 -3.67 12.78
CA GLU A 28 -4.74 -3.77 11.83
C GLU A 28 -4.30 -4.60 10.62
N ALA A 29 -5.19 -5.44 10.10
CA ALA A 29 -4.94 -6.16 8.85
C ALA A 29 -5.24 -5.24 7.67
N LEU A 30 -4.50 -5.36 6.55
CA LEU A 30 -4.81 -4.57 5.36
C LEU A 30 -6.28 -4.78 4.94
N TYR A 31 -6.79 -6.01 5.05
CA TYR A 31 -8.19 -6.38 4.83
C TYR A 31 -9.21 -5.55 5.63
N ASP A 32 -8.87 -5.01 6.80
CA ASP A 32 -9.79 -4.19 7.61
C ASP A 32 -10.04 -2.82 6.97
N VAL A 33 -9.10 -2.33 6.16
CA VAL A 33 -9.17 -1.03 5.48
C VAL A 33 -9.43 -1.18 4.00
N MET A 34 -8.78 -2.17 3.36
CA MET A 34 -8.80 -2.36 1.92
C MET A 34 -8.53 -3.81 1.56
N ASP A 35 -9.34 -4.34 0.63
CA ASP A 35 -9.12 -5.67 0.07
C ASP A 35 -7.78 -5.71 -0.71
N PRO A 36 -6.82 -6.57 -0.30
CA PRO A 36 -5.55 -6.80 -1.00
C PRO A 36 -5.72 -7.10 -2.49
N ASP A 37 -6.74 -7.85 -2.86
CA ASP A 37 -7.02 -8.25 -4.24
C ASP A 37 -7.62 -7.08 -5.03
N ALA A 38 -8.39 -6.20 -4.38
CA ALA A 38 -8.88 -4.98 -4.99
C ALA A 38 -7.77 -3.94 -5.19
N LEU A 39 -6.81 -3.84 -4.25
CA LEU A 39 -5.63 -3.00 -4.40
C LEU A 39 -4.78 -3.50 -5.58
N ASP A 40 -4.52 -4.81 -5.64
CA ASP A 40 -3.79 -5.41 -6.74
C ASP A 40 -4.54 -5.18 -8.07
N GLY A 41 -5.85 -5.41 -8.09
CA GLY A 41 -6.73 -5.14 -9.21
C GLY A 41 -6.71 -3.68 -9.67
N LEU A 42 -6.58 -2.71 -8.76
CA LEU A 42 -6.51 -1.29 -9.09
C LEU A 42 -5.26 -0.97 -9.93
N PHE A 43 -4.12 -1.58 -9.60
CA PHE A 43 -2.86 -1.37 -10.31
C PHE A 43 -2.67 -2.34 -11.50
N VAL A 44 -3.28 -3.53 -11.46
CA VAL A 44 -3.30 -4.49 -12.57
C VAL A 44 -4.22 -4.03 -13.70
N ALA A 45 -5.39 -3.46 -13.38
CA ALA A 45 -6.28 -2.84 -14.37
C ALA A 45 -5.68 -1.56 -14.97
N ALA A 46 -4.78 -0.89 -14.25
CA ALA A 46 -4.00 0.25 -14.72
C ALA A 46 -2.84 -0.13 -15.66
N GLY A 47 -2.95 -1.23 -16.43
CA GLY A 47 -2.00 -1.67 -17.46
C GLY A 47 -1.76 -0.66 -18.60
N THR A 48 -2.44 0.48 -18.57
CA THR A 48 -2.09 1.69 -19.30
C THR A 48 -1.51 2.70 -18.32
N PRO A 49 -0.34 3.31 -18.61
CA PRO A 49 0.12 4.46 -17.85
C PRO A 49 -0.96 5.52 -17.98
N VAL A 50 -1.79 5.64 -16.95
CA VAL A 50 -2.71 6.75 -16.83
C VAL A 50 -1.77 7.94 -16.80
N ASN A 51 -1.87 8.84 -17.77
CA ASN A 51 -0.96 9.97 -17.96
C ASN A 51 -0.96 10.97 -16.78
N GLY A 52 -1.50 10.59 -15.62
CA GLY A 52 -1.36 11.26 -14.35
C GLY A 52 -1.13 10.21 -13.26
N SER A 53 -0.08 10.41 -12.48
CA SER A 53 0.33 9.70 -11.28
C SER A 53 -0.83 9.07 -10.50
N GLY A 54 -1.21 7.84 -10.85
CA GLY A 54 -2.24 7.09 -10.12
C GLY A 54 -1.68 6.73 -8.76
N CYS A 55 -2.22 7.34 -7.70
CA CYS A 55 -1.91 6.96 -6.33
C CYS A 55 -3.18 6.68 -5.54
N VAL A 56 -3.06 5.78 -4.57
CA VAL A 56 -4.08 5.48 -3.59
C VAL A 56 -3.56 5.90 -2.25
N SER A 57 -4.25 6.83 -1.60
CA SER A 57 -3.99 7.22 -0.23
C SER A 57 -5.07 6.66 0.68
N PHE A 58 -4.69 5.98 1.74
CA PHE A 58 -5.60 5.50 2.77
C PHE A 58 -4.96 5.58 4.15
N GLU A 59 -5.78 5.58 5.20
CA GLU A 59 -5.30 5.56 6.58
C GLU A 59 -5.18 4.12 7.05
N PHE A 60 -4.06 3.78 7.66
CA PHE A 60 -3.79 2.42 8.14
C PHE A 60 -2.85 2.46 9.33
N CYS A 61 -3.24 1.82 10.45
CA CYS A 61 -2.50 1.87 11.71
C CYS A 61 -2.17 3.31 12.19
N GLY A 62 -3.08 4.27 11.98
CA GLY A 62 -2.87 5.69 12.33
C GLY A 62 -1.81 6.41 11.48
N CYS A 63 -1.44 5.83 10.33
CA CYS A 63 -0.55 6.43 9.35
C CYS A 63 -1.31 6.63 8.02
N ALA A 64 -1.03 7.73 7.32
CA ALA A 64 -1.47 7.92 5.95
C ALA A 64 -0.51 7.18 5.01
N VAL A 65 -1.00 6.15 4.34
CA VAL A 65 -0.26 5.33 3.40
C VAL A 65 -0.67 5.73 2.00
N THR A 66 0.29 6.16 1.18
CA THR A 66 0.09 6.51 -0.23
C THR A 66 0.88 5.56 -1.11
N VAL A 67 0.19 4.75 -1.88
CA VAL A 67 0.78 3.79 -2.83
C VAL A 67 0.69 4.39 -4.23
N TYR A 68 1.80 4.49 -4.92
CA TYR A 68 1.90 5.00 -6.28
C TYR A 68 2.07 3.84 -7.28
N SER A 69 1.57 4.06 -8.50
CA SER A 69 1.67 3.10 -9.61
C SER A 69 3.10 2.75 -10.04
N ASP A 70 4.11 3.48 -9.56
CA ASP A 70 5.53 3.26 -9.84
C ASP A 70 6.24 2.36 -8.80
N ARG A 71 5.49 1.73 -7.88
CA ARG A 71 5.98 0.97 -6.71
C ARG A 71 6.54 1.84 -5.58
N THR A 72 6.34 3.14 -5.62
CA THR A 72 6.63 4.01 -4.48
C THR A 72 5.51 3.90 -3.45
N VAL A 73 5.88 3.65 -2.19
CA VAL A 73 4.95 3.72 -1.05
C VAL A 73 5.45 4.78 -0.10
N VAL A 74 4.61 5.78 0.17
CA VAL A 74 4.89 6.87 1.10
C VAL A 74 4.03 6.68 2.33
N VAL A 75 4.65 6.68 3.50
CA VAL A 75 3.94 6.56 4.78
C VAL A 75 4.19 7.83 5.58
N ALA A 76 3.13 8.56 5.88
CA ALA A 76 3.17 9.73 6.73
C ALA A 76 2.44 9.43 8.04
N ARG A 77 3.14 9.55 9.18
CA ARG A 77 2.50 9.41 10.48
C ARG A 77 1.58 10.61 10.71
N LEU A 78 0.28 10.36 10.91
CA LEU A 78 -0.72 11.43 11.07
C LEU A 78 -0.66 12.08 12.46
N HIS A 79 -0.16 11.36 13.47
CA HIS A 79 0.05 11.88 14.81
C HIS A 79 1.52 11.76 15.23
N PRO A 80 2.28 12.86 15.27
CA PRO A 80 3.48 12.94 16.09
C PRO A 80 3.04 13.11 17.54
N GLU A 81 3.30 12.11 18.39
CA GLU A 81 3.39 12.34 19.84
C GLU A 81 4.76 12.90 20.20
#